data_AF-A0A9X1F9C8-F1
#
_entry.id   AF-A0A9X1F9C8-F1
#
_cell.length_a   1.000
_cell.length_b   1.000
_cell.length_c   1.000
_cell.angle_alpha   90.00
_cell.angle_beta   90.00
_cell.angle_gamma   90.00
#
_symmetry.space_group_name_H-M   'P 1'
#
loop_
_entity.id
_entity.type
_entity.pdbx_description
1 polymer ?
#
loop_
_entity_poly.entity_id
_entity_poly.type
_entity_poly.pdbx_seq_one_letter_code
_entity_poly.pdbx_strand_id
1 'polypeptide(L)'
;MAEVVYIEINGNNIIVGVHSEDIANALLPQNHNVIEAEVEEPEGLVGLDASFITETLDKRPDPVDSTLAELQRGQLRRLSIELDLMVRLGEDTTAKQAEFDALKNTYQNPPP
;
A
#
# COMPACT_ATOMS: atom_id res chain seq x y z
N MET A 1 5.94 -24.20 0.81
CA MET A 1 4.71 -24.96 1.15
C MET A 1 3.62 -23.94 1.33
N ALA A 2 2.46 -24.12 0.70
CA ALA A 2 1.35 -23.19 0.85
C ALA A 2 0.66 -23.39 2.21
N GLU A 3 0.27 -22.29 2.84
CA GLU A 3 -0.45 -22.27 4.11
C GLU A 3 -1.76 -21.51 3.94
N VAL A 4 -2.80 -21.97 4.64
CA VAL A 4 -4.09 -21.26 4.69
C VAL A 4 -3.97 -20.12 5.70
N VAL A 5 -4.10 -18.89 5.21
CA VAL A 5 -3.99 -17.66 6.01
C VAL A 5 -5.16 -16.73 5.73
N TYR A 6 -5.33 -15.77 6.63
CA TYR A 6 -6.34 -14.72 6.57
C TYR A 6 -5.66 -13.40 6.22
N ILE A 7 -5.96 -12.87 5.05
CA ILE A 7 -5.30 -11.70 4.47
C ILE A 7 -6.22 -10.49 4.63
N GLU A 8 -5.74 -9.47 5.34
CA GLU A 8 -6.44 -8.21 5.54
C GLU A 8 -6.09 -7.23 4.42
N ILE A 9 -7.12 -6.73 3.74
CA ILE A 9 -7.03 -5.82 2.59
C ILE A 9 -7.72 -4.52 2.96
N ASN A 10 -7.05 -3.38 2.75
CA ASN A 10 -7.63 -2.06 3.00
C ASN A 10 -8.46 -1.55 1.82
N GLY A 11 -9.12 -0.40 1.99
CA GLY A 11 -10.03 0.18 0.99
C GLY A 11 -9.37 0.64 -0.33
N ASN A 12 -8.05 0.52 -0.45
CA ASN A 12 -7.30 0.77 -1.69
C ASN A 12 -6.81 -0.54 -2.33
N ASN A 13 -7.38 -1.68 -1.93
CA ASN A 13 -7.01 -3.01 -2.43
C ASN A 13 -5.58 -3.44 -2.07
N ILE A 14 -4.97 -2.85 -1.04
CA ILE A 14 -3.63 -3.20 -0.56
C ILE A 14 -3.72 -4.12 0.66
N ILE A 15 -2.91 -5.16 0.67
CA ILE A 15 -2.73 -6.10 1.76
C ILE A 15 -1.98 -5.40 2.89
N VAL A 16 -2.60 -5.30 4.07
CA VAL A 16 -2.06 -4.61 5.24
C VAL A 16 -1.74 -5.55 6.39
N GLY A 17 -2.20 -6.79 6.32
CA GLY A 17 -1.99 -7.79 7.37
C GLY A 17 -2.20 -9.20 6.85
N VAL A 18 -1.48 -10.13 7.45
CA VAL A 18 -1.58 -11.56 7.20
C VAL A 18 -1.62 -12.24 8.56
N HIS A 19 -2.65 -13.06 8.75
CA HIS A 19 -2.98 -13.64 10.05
C HIS A 19 -3.15 -15.14 9.90
N SER A 20 -2.69 -15.89 10.91
CA SER A 20 -2.83 -17.36 10.94
C SER A 20 -4.23 -17.82 11.37
N GLU A 21 -5.07 -16.91 11.85
CA GLU A 21 -6.40 -17.20 12.39
C GLU A 21 -7.44 -16.20 11.87
N ASP A 22 -8.71 -16.62 11.83
CA ASP A 22 -9.82 -15.79 11.36
C ASP A 22 -9.99 -14.55 12.25
N ILE A 23 -10.18 -13.41 11.60
CA ILE A 23 -10.40 -12.13 12.27
C ILE A 23 -11.83 -11.69 12.05
N ALA A 24 -12.55 -11.50 13.14
CA ALA A 24 -13.89 -10.95 13.09
C ALA A 24 -13.89 -9.59 12.39
N ASN A 25 -14.61 -9.48 11.27
CA ASN A 25 -14.77 -8.25 10.50
C ASN A 25 -15.21 -7.03 11.34
N ALA A 26 -15.87 -7.25 12.49
CA ALA A 26 -16.26 -6.20 13.43
C ALA A 26 -15.09 -5.48 14.12
N LEU A 27 -13.89 -6.08 14.11
CA LEU A 27 -12.67 -5.51 14.70
C LEU A 27 -11.82 -4.76 13.67
N LEU A 28 -12.16 -4.86 12.38
CA LEU A 28 -11.41 -4.24 11.30
C LEU A 28 -11.76 -2.75 11.15
N PRO A 29 -10.80 -1.91 10.75
CA PRO A 29 -11.08 -0.52 10.38
C PRO A 29 -12.12 -0.42 9.26
N GLN A 30 -12.81 0.72 9.15
CA GLN A 30 -13.77 0.92 8.05
C GLN A 30 -13.08 0.79 6.69
N ASN A 31 -13.74 0.09 5.76
CA ASN A 31 -13.27 -0.26 4.42
C ASN A 31 -12.10 -1.26 4.40
N HIS A 32 -11.86 -2.00 5.48
CA HIS A 32 -10.99 -3.16 5.46
C HIS A 32 -11.84 -4.43 5.28
N ASN A 33 -11.26 -5.45 4.66
CA ASN A 33 -11.88 -6.75 4.49
C ASN A 33 -10.83 -7.84 4.70
N VAL A 34 -11.25 -8.99 5.19
CA VAL A 34 -10.39 -10.16 5.33
C VAL A 34 -10.83 -11.24 4.36
N ILE A 35 -9.87 -11.87 3.70
CA ILE A 35 -10.12 -13.03 2.84
C ILE A 35 -9.25 -14.21 3.29
N GLU A 36 -9.82 -15.41 3.22
CA GLU A 36 -9.07 -16.65 3.43
C GLU A 36 -8.43 -17.07 2.10
N ALA A 37 -7.12 -17.33 2.12
CA ALA A 37 -6.38 -17.77 0.93
C ALA A 37 -5.28 -18.77 1.30
N GLU A 38 -5.05 -19.72 0.40
CA GLU A 38 -3.91 -20.64 0.46
C GLU A 38 -2.76 -20.06 -0.35
N VAL A 39 -1.68 -19.67 0.33
CA VAL A 39 -0.56 -18.95 -0.28
C VAL A 39 0.77 -19.49 0.20
N GLU A 40 1.72 -19.59 -0.73
CA GLU A 40 3.11 -19.89 -0.42
C GLU A 40 3.82 -18.60 0.00
N GLU A 41 4.49 -18.61 1.16
CA GLU A 41 5.15 -17.44 1.78
C GLU A 41 4.24 -16.22 1.95
N PRO A 42 3.28 -16.28 2.88
CA PRO A 42 2.25 -15.26 3.01
C PRO A 42 2.78 -13.94 3.60
N GLU A 43 3.87 -13.99 4.38
CA GLU A 43 4.55 -12.82 4.94
C GLU A 43 5.08 -11.83 3.88
N GLY A 44 5.41 -12.30 2.67
CA GLY A 44 5.83 -11.45 1.56
C GLY A 44 4.69 -10.71 0.85
N LEU A 45 3.43 -10.92 1.27
CA LEU A 45 2.26 -10.28 0.65
C LEU A 45 1.94 -8.91 1.24
N VAL A 46 2.43 -8.60 2.43
CA VAL A 46 2.14 -7.32 3.10
C VAL A 46 2.71 -6.17 2.27
N GLY A 47 1.87 -5.18 1.98
CA GLY A 47 2.19 -4.03 1.13
C GLY A 47 1.88 -4.22 -0.35
N LEU A 48 1.50 -5.43 -0.79
CA LEU A 48 1.10 -5.71 -2.17
C LEU A 48 -0.38 -5.44 -2.43
N ASP A 49 -0.74 -5.29 -3.71
CA ASP A 49 -2.13 -5.31 -4.13
C ASP A 49 -2.73 -6.73 -3.97
N ALA A 50 -4.02 -6.80 -3.63
CA ALA A 50 -4.73 -8.05 -3.39
C ALA A 50 -4.75 -8.98 -4.62
N SER A 51 -4.50 -8.47 -5.83
CA SER A 51 -4.32 -9.30 -7.03
C SER A 51 -3.15 -10.29 -6.94
N PHE A 52 -2.14 -10.01 -6.11
CA PHE A 52 -0.98 -10.90 -5.94
C PHE A 52 -1.24 -12.09 -5.01
N ILE A 53 -2.39 -12.14 -4.35
CA ILE A 53 -2.77 -13.26 -3.46
C ILE A 53 -2.86 -14.57 -4.24
N THR A 54 -3.34 -14.52 -5.49
CA THR A 54 -3.46 -15.71 -6.35
C THR A 54 -2.25 -15.95 -7.24
N GLU A 55 -1.26 -15.06 -7.22
CA GLU A 55 -0.05 -15.18 -8.06
C GLU A 55 1.02 -16.04 -7.39
N THR A 56 1.77 -16.73 -8.23
CA THR A 56 2.91 -17.56 -7.82
C THR A 56 4.04 -16.69 -7.28
N LEU A 57 4.85 -17.24 -6.38
CA LEU A 57 5.92 -16.51 -5.67
C LEU A 57 6.88 -15.79 -6.64
N ASP A 58 7.18 -16.41 -7.79
CA ASP A 58 8.05 -15.89 -8.85
C ASP A 58 7.52 -14.66 -9.59
N LYS A 59 6.23 -14.34 -9.42
CA LYS A 59 5.59 -13.17 -10.03
C LYS A 59 5.30 -12.05 -9.03
N ARG A 60 5.55 -12.28 -7.75
CA ARG A 60 5.39 -11.26 -6.72
C ARG A 60 6.58 -10.30 -6.81
N PRO A 61 6.36 -8.98 -6.76
CA PRO A 61 7.46 -8.04 -6.68
C PRO A 61 8.18 -8.22 -5.34
N ASP A 62 9.48 -7.96 -5.33
CA ASP A 62 10.30 -8.15 -4.13
C ASP A 62 9.73 -7.31 -2.96
N PRO A 63 9.72 -7.82 -1.71
CA PRO A 63 9.14 -7.11 -0.56
C PRO A 63 9.81 -5.75 -0.28
N VAL A 64 11.02 -5.54 -0.80
CA VAL A 64 11.74 -4.26 -0.76
C VAL A 64 11.01 -3.20 -1.60
N ASP A 65 10.44 -3.58 -2.74
CA ASP A 65 9.70 -2.68 -3.63
C ASP A 65 8.34 -2.27 -3.04
N SER A 66 7.67 -3.19 -2.34
CA SER A 66 6.42 -2.94 -1.60
C SER A 66 6.61 -1.91 -0.50
N THR A 67 7.70 -2.05 0.27
CA THR A 67 8.06 -1.09 1.34
C THR A 67 8.39 0.28 0.76
N LEU A 68 9.05 0.33 -0.40
CA LEU A 68 9.37 1.57 -1.09
C LEU A 68 8.10 2.27 -1.61
N ALA A 69 7.16 1.52 -2.18
CA ALA A 69 5.87 2.06 -2.64
C ALA A 69 5.04 2.62 -1.47
N GLU A 70 5.01 1.94 -0.32
CA GLU A 70 4.37 2.45 0.89
C GLU A 70 5.03 3.72 1.44
N LEU A 71 6.37 3.76 1.43
CA LEU A 71 7.14 4.94 1.84
C LEU A 71 6.85 6.13 0.93
N GLN A 72 6.84 5.92 -0.38
CA GLN A 72 6.53 6.94 -1.39
C GLN A 72 5.08 7.43 -1.26
N ARG A 73 4.13 6.52 -1.03
CA ARG A 73 2.73 6.87 -0.77
C ARG A 73 2.57 7.71 0.51
N GLY A 74 3.30 7.36 1.56
CA GLY A 74 3.35 8.14 2.80
C GLY A 74 3.91 9.55 2.60
N GLN A 75 4.97 9.69 1.81
CA GLN A 75 5.56 10.98 1.43
C GLN A 75 4.60 11.83 0.60
N LEU A 76 3.96 11.25 -0.41
CA LEU A 76 2.94 11.92 -1.23
C LEU A 76 1.78 12.45 -0.38
N ARG A 77 1.30 11.66 0.58
CA ARG A 77 0.23 12.10 1.47
C ARG A 77 0.64 13.29 2.34
N ARG A 78 1.88 13.31 2.85
CA ARG A 78 2.40 14.45 3.61
C ARG A 78 2.50 15.71 2.77
N LEU A 79 3.11 15.61 1.59
CA LEU A 79 3.24 16.73 0.65
C LEU A 79 1.88 17.28 0.21
N SER A 80 0.89 16.40 -0.01
CA SER A 80 -0.47 16.83 -0.34
C SER A 80 -1.14 17.63 0.79
N ILE A 81 -0.94 17.22 2.06
CA ILE A 81 -1.48 17.96 3.22
C ILE A 81 -0.77 19.30 3.38
N GLU A 82 0.55 19.33 3.20
CA GLU A 82 1.35 20.55 3.27
C GLU A 82 0.93 21.54 2.18
N LEU A 83 0.73 21.07 0.95
CA LEU A 83 0.21 21.88 -0.16
C LEU A 83 -1.17 22.46 0.14
N ASP A 84 -2.11 21.65 0.64
CA ASP A 84 -3.45 22.15 1.00
C ASP A 84 -3.37 23.22 2.10
N LEU A 85 -2.47 23.06 3.07
CA LEU A 85 -2.24 24.06 4.11
C LEU A 85 -1.65 25.36 3.55
N MET A 86 -0.63 25.26 2.69
CA MET A 86 0.00 26.43 2.06
C MET A 86 -0.98 27.21 1.18
N VAL A 87 -1.82 26.52 0.40
CA VAL A 87 -2.90 27.16 -0.38
C VAL A 87 -3.84 27.94 0.54
N ARG A 88 -4.24 27.36 1.67
CA ARG A 88 -5.14 28.02 2.64
C ARG A 88 -4.48 29.22 3.32
N LEU A 89 -3.17 29.18 3.52
CA LEU A 89 -2.38 30.28 4.09
C LEU A 89 -1.99 31.34 3.05
N GLY A 90 -2.27 31.10 1.76
CA GLY A 90 -1.88 32.01 0.67
C GLY A 90 -0.37 32.02 0.42
N GLU A 91 0.34 30.96 0.78
CA GLU A 91 1.78 30.80 0.54
C GLU A 91 2.05 30.31 -0.89
N ASP A 92 3.25 30.58 -1.40
CA ASP A 92 3.67 30.11 -2.73
C ASP A 92 3.91 28.59 -2.71
N THR A 93 3.09 27.87 -3.47
CA THR A 93 3.10 26.41 -3.54
C THR A 93 3.95 25.85 -4.67
N THR A 94 4.53 26.70 -5.53
CA THR A 94 5.16 26.29 -6.80
C THR A 94 6.24 25.21 -6.59
N ALA A 95 7.11 25.40 -5.60
CA ALA A 95 8.21 24.47 -5.31
C ALA A 95 7.69 23.13 -4.74
N LYS A 96 6.72 23.17 -3.83
CA LYS A 96 6.14 21.97 -3.22
C LYS A 96 5.26 21.19 -4.20
N GLN A 97 4.61 21.88 -5.13
CA GLN A 97 3.81 21.25 -6.18
C GLN A 97 4.72 20.47 -7.14
N ALA A 98 5.86 21.05 -7.52
CA ALA A 98 6.86 20.36 -8.34
C ALA A 98 7.45 19.12 -7.64
N GLU A 99 7.69 19.20 -6.32
CA GLU A 99 8.15 18.07 -5.51
C GLU A 99 7.10 16.94 -5.48
N PHE A 100 5.83 17.29 -5.27
CA PHE A 100 4.73 16.33 -5.30
C PHE A 100 4.57 15.67 -6.68
N ASP A 101 4.64 16.43 -7.77
CA ASP A 101 4.50 15.91 -9.12
C ASP A 101 5.66 14.97 -9.50
N ALA A 102 6.88 15.27 -9.07
CA ALA A 102 8.04 14.41 -9.26
C ALA A 102 7.88 13.07 -8.53
N LEU A 103 7.54 13.11 -7.24
CA LEU A 103 7.28 11.91 -6.43
C LEU A 103 6.10 11.09 -6.97
N LYS A 104 5.06 11.76 -7.46
CA LYS A 104 3.89 11.10 -8.05
C LYS A 104 4.28 10.34 -9.31
N ASN A 105 5.14 10.93 -10.15
CA ASN A 105 5.64 10.27 -11.34
C ASN A 105 6.49 9.04 -11.01
N THR A 106 7.36 9.12 -9.99
CA THR A 106 8.15 7.97 -9.52
C THR A 106 7.27 6.86 -8.94
N TYR A 107 6.22 7.22 -8.22
CA TYR A 107 5.26 6.23 -7.69
C TYR A 107 4.43 5.57 -8.80
N GLN A 108 4.04 6.32 -9.83
CA GLN A 108 3.24 5.82 -10.95
C GLN A 108 4.08 5.04 -11.98
N ASN A 109 5.36 5.38 -12.11
CA ASN A 109 6.35 4.73 -12.95
C ASN A 109 7.62 4.47 -12.13
N PRO A 110 7.64 3.41 -11.31
CA PRO A 110 8.85 3.03 -10.60
C PRO A 110 9.96 2.73 -11.62
N PRO A 111 11.20 3.14 -11.36
CA PRO A 111 12.33 2.80 -12.22
C PRO A 111 12.48 1.26 -12.32
N PRO A 112 12.93 0.74 -13.48
CA PRO A 112 13.05 -0.70 -13.73
C PRO A 112 14.11 -1.38 -12.86
#